data_AF-A0A086PKT1-F1
#
_entry.id   AF-A0A086PKT1-F1
#
_cell.length_a   1.000
_cell.length_b   1.000
_cell.length_c   1.000
_cell.angle_alpha   90.00
_cell.angle_beta   90.00
_cell.angle_gamma   90.00
#
_symmetry.space_group_name_H-M   'P 1'
#
loop_
_entity.id
_entity.type
_entity.pdbx_description
1 polymer ?
#
loop_
_entity_poly.entity_id
_entity_poly.type
_entity_poly.pdbx_seq_one_letter_code
_entity_poly.pdbx_strand_id
1 'polypeptide(L)'
;MRMKSLRSRSAVLKRFHRSGALSPLEKTTVMSRSQSPDFLRVCMQLSGWTVTADRLNVHRFLSHFRAVHRGQFFTTMKTTSVRKLLGETWGFLCPVHTPDGAPCGLLLHLTQSAAPVALPPDRRARASIRLFLHKHGVCVDLEGTSGLPPSDVGASARQAARPAVRGPTGVVAATSSASTFPLVVDGAVVCRLDRKDFAFWLETFRDLKSREAEDFKQHWEVVGFPHNGGNLESIFIFTFPGRLVRPVRHIESGRIEYIGPLMQPWAAIACRPSDVKRSDRLLRLHGPVVSEIVSSSVSTDSLASRFQALSVDSASQERDSEETGETGETGESGKRFPLIAANEASGTDALFSFSAPVKYEYVELKSSAFLSIAASLTPYSHHNQSPRNIYQCQMLKQTMGTPFHSIPFRHDNKAYRLITPQRPLVRTEDYRRFDFDDYPSGVNAVVAVMCYTGFDMEDAMILNKGSMERGAFHGCVYKSKVIDAAPASARAVGDKQ
;
A
#
# COMPACT_ATOMS: atom_id res chain seq x y z
N MET A 1 -3.64 -64.74 8.01
CA MET A 1 -2.32 -65.15 8.57
C MET A 1 -1.44 -63.90 8.65
N ARG A 2 -1.12 -63.44 9.88
CA ARG A 2 -0.06 -62.49 10.31
C ARG A 2 0.07 -61.16 9.52
N MET A 3 -0.38 -60.00 10.02
CA MET A 3 0.15 -59.25 11.18
C MET A 3 1.68 -59.33 11.35
N LYS A 4 2.40 -58.29 10.92
CA LYS A 4 3.57 -57.67 11.62
C LYS A 4 4.19 -56.56 10.74
N SER A 5 3.99 -55.30 11.14
CA SER A 5 4.99 -54.20 11.14
C SER A 5 4.31 -52.82 11.00
N LEU A 6 3.65 -52.37 12.06
CA LEU A 6 3.17 -50.98 12.22
C LEU A 6 3.45 -50.44 13.64
N ARG A 7 4.44 -51.01 14.34
CA ARG A 7 4.72 -50.72 15.75
C ARG A 7 5.64 -49.53 16.04
N SER A 8 6.00 -48.69 15.06
CA SER A 8 6.81 -47.49 15.31
C SER A 8 6.01 -46.17 15.42
N ARG A 9 4.75 -46.11 14.96
CA ARG A 9 3.96 -44.85 14.98
C ARG A 9 3.12 -44.59 16.24
N SER A 10 3.09 -45.53 17.20
CA SER A 10 2.25 -45.42 18.40
C SER A 10 2.80 -44.51 19.51
N ALA A 11 4.07 -44.07 19.44
CA ALA A 11 4.65 -43.18 20.46
C ALA A 11 4.25 -41.70 20.24
N VAL A 12 4.00 -41.29 19.00
CA VAL A 12 3.59 -39.93 18.66
C VAL A 12 2.08 -39.74 18.84
N LEU A 13 1.26 -40.75 18.50
CA LEU A 13 -0.21 -40.66 18.65
C LEU A 13 -0.70 -40.75 20.09
N LYS A 14 0.04 -41.41 21.01
CA LYS A 14 -0.34 -41.45 22.43
C LYS A 14 -0.12 -40.12 23.17
N ARG A 15 0.60 -39.17 22.57
CA ARG A 15 0.77 -37.81 23.14
C ARG A 15 -0.36 -36.86 22.72
N PHE A 16 -1.13 -37.18 21.68
CA PHE A 16 -2.24 -36.36 21.18
C PHE A 16 -3.61 -36.72 21.78
N HIS A 17 -3.77 -37.89 22.40
CA HIS A 17 -5.05 -38.29 23.03
C HIS A 17 -5.23 -37.84 24.49
N ARG A 18 -4.35 -36.97 25.02
CA ARG A 18 -4.52 -36.32 26.33
C ARG A 18 -4.80 -34.82 26.27
N SER A 19 -4.87 -34.21 25.09
CA SER A 19 -5.36 -32.84 24.94
C SER A 19 -6.87 -32.89 24.70
N GLY A 20 -7.64 -32.71 25.77
CA GLY A 20 -9.07 -32.42 25.70
C GLY A 20 -9.32 -31.23 24.78
N ALA A 21 -10.52 -31.20 24.20
CA ALA A 21 -11.00 -30.13 23.34
C ALA A 21 -10.77 -28.77 23.99
N LEU A 22 -9.82 -28.01 23.47
CA LEU A 22 -9.51 -26.66 23.94
C LEU A 22 -10.69 -25.75 23.60
N SER A 23 -11.25 -25.12 24.63
CA SER A 23 -12.36 -24.18 24.50
C SER A 23 -11.90 -22.88 23.79
N PRO A 24 -12.81 -22.05 23.25
CA PRO A 24 -12.45 -20.81 22.57
C PRO A 24 -11.56 -19.86 23.40
N LEU A 25 -11.62 -19.94 24.73
CA LEU A 25 -10.79 -19.16 25.65
C LEU A 25 -9.31 -19.58 25.66
N GLU A 26 -9.00 -20.85 25.43
CA GLU A 26 -7.61 -21.32 25.45
C GLU A 26 -6.83 -20.96 24.18
N LYS A 27 -7.51 -20.60 23.09
CA LYS A 27 -6.88 -19.97 21.92
C LYS A 27 -6.41 -18.54 22.22
N THR A 28 -7.05 -17.84 23.14
CA THR A 28 -6.63 -16.52 23.64
C THR A 28 -5.43 -16.62 24.60
N THR A 29 -5.33 -17.69 25.38
CA THR A 29 -4.26 -17.87 26.38
C THR A 29 -2.91 -18.29 25.79
N VAL A 30 -2.87 -18.85 24.59
CA VAL A 30 -1.58 -19.16 23.93
C VAL A 30 -0.85 -17.90 23.45
N MET A 31 -1.55 -16.76 23.26
CA MET A 31 -0.89 -15.47 22.99
C MET A 31 -0.41 -14.74 24.26
N SER A 32 -0.84 -15.13 25.46
CA SER A 32 -0.42 -14.46 26.71
C SER A 32 0.81 -15.08 27.36
N ARG A 33 1.25 -16.28 26.94
CA ARG A 33 2.37 -17.01 27.58
C ARG A 33 3.74 -16.82 26.93
N SER A 34 3.84 -16.04 25.85
CA SER A 34 5.12 -15.61 25.25
C SER A 34 5.24 -14.09 25.17
N GLN A 35 4.60 -13.36 26.08
CA GLN A 35 4.80 -11.93 26.20
C GLN A 35 6.18 -11.69 26.81
N SER A 36 7.19 -11.58 25.96
CA SER A 36 8.46 -10.94 26.34
C SER A 36 8.14 -9.53 26.86
N PRO A 37 8.76 -9.07 27.97
CA PRO A 37 8.51 -7.76 28.57
C PRO A 37 8.68 -6.56 27.61
N ASP A 38 9.28 -6.78 26.43
CA ASP A 38 9.46 -5.76 25.39
C ASP A 38 8.18 -5.44 24.58
N PHE A 39 7.18 -6.32 24.51
CA PHE A 39 5.97 -6.07 23.71
C PHE A 39 5.08 -4.96 24.29
N LEU A 40 5.04 -4.85 25.62
CA LEU A 40 4.31 -3.80 26.34
C LEU A 40 4.99 -2.42 26.29
N ARG A 41 6.27 -2.35 25.89
CA ARG A 41 6.98 -1.07 25.75
C ARG A 41 6.72 -0.35 24.43
N VAL A 42 6.22 -1.04 23.40
CA VAL A 42 6.10 -0.49 22.03
C VAL A 42 4.69 -0.06 21.66
N CYS A 43 3.65 -0.68 22.25
CA CYS A 43 2.25 -0.42 21.88
C CYS A 43 1.53 0.45 22.93
N MET A 44 0.94 1.57 22.49
CA MET A 44 0.24 2.53 23.37
C MET A 44 -1.21 2.14 23.74
N GLN A 45 -1.68 0.94 23.39
CA GLN A 45 -3.06 0.49 23.68
C GLN A 45 -3.09 -0.84 24.42
N LEU A 46 -4.06 -1.01 25.33
CA LEU A 46 -4.22 -2.21 26.15
C LEU A 46 -5.40 -3.09 25.72
N SER A 47 -6.33 -2.56 24.91
CA SER A 47 -7.53 -3.25 24.45
C SER A 47 -7.81 -2.97 22.96
N GLY A 48 -8.83 -3.61 22.38
CA GLY A 48 -9.22 -3.41 20.98
C GLY A 48 -8.39 -4.20 19.95
N TRP A 49 -7.66 -5.23 20.39
CA TRP A 49 -6.80 -6.05 19.53
C TRP A 49 -7.54 -7.07 18.66
N THR A 50 -8.74 -7.47 19.09
CA THR A 50 -9.57 -8.45 18.39
C THR A 50 -10.93 -7.83 18.08
N VAL A 51 -11.47 -8.21 16.92
CA VAL A 51 -12.80 -7.82 16.46
C VAL A 51 -13.54 -9.04 15.96
N THR A 52 -14.85 -9.08 16.18
CA THR A 52 -15.69 -10.12 15.59
C THR A 52 -15.67 -9.98 14.07
N ALA A 53 -15.34 -11.07 13.37
CA ALA A 53 -15.40 -11.10 11.92
C ALA A 53 -16.86 -11.24 11.46
N ASP A 54 -17.54 -10.09 11.37
CA ASP A 54 -18.95 -10.04 11.01
C ASP A 54 -19.18 -10.50 9.57
N ARG A 55 -20.12 -11.45 9.41
CA ARG A 55 -20.55 -11.97 8.10
C ARG A 55 -21.96 -11.50 7.75
N LEU A 56 -22.18 -10.19 7.72
CA LEU A 56 -23.41 -9.63 7.15
C LEU A 56 -23.49 -9.93 5.65
N ASN A 57 -22.38 -9.74 4.96
CA ASN A 57 -22.15 -10.12 3.57
C ASN A 57 -20.65 -10.42 3.38
N VAL A 58 -20.28 -10.94 2.21
CA VAL A 58 -18.86 -11.25 1.91
C VAL A 58 -17.98 -9.99 1.89
N HIS A 59 -18.49 -8.84 1.42
CA HIS A 59 -17.71 -7.61 1.35
C HIS A 59 -17.27 -7.12 2.74
N ARG A 60 -18.16 -7.18 3.74
CA ARG A 60 -17.85 -6.87 5.14
C ARG A 60 -16.82 -7.85 5.70
N PHE A 61 -17.04 -9.15 5.47
CA PHE A 61 -16.14 -10.19 5.94
C PHE A 61 -14.71 -9.99 5.41
N LEU A 62 -14.55 -9.78 4.09
CA LEU A 62 -13.24 -9.53 3.47
C LEU A 62 -12.59 -8.23 3.95
N SER A 63 -13.40 -7.20 4.20
CA SER A 63 -12.89 -5.90 4.67
C SER A 63 -12.21 -6.01 6.03
N HIS A 64 -12.66 -6.91 6.92
CA HIS A 64 -12.00 -7.14 8.21
C HIS A 64 -10.53 -7.57 8.08
N PHE A 65 -10.20 -8.40 7.08
CA PHE A 65 -8.83 -8.90 6.87
C PHE A 65 -7.91 -7.90 6.15
N ARG A 66 -8.48 -6.83 5.60
CA ARG A 66 -7.74 -5.76 4.93
C ARG A 66 -7.72 -4.47 5.75
N ALA A 67 -8.41 -4.45 6.88
CA ALA A 67 -8.49 -3.29 7.75
C ALA A 67 -7.17 -3.08 8.49
N VAL A 68 -6.74 -1.82 8.56
CA VAL A 68 -5.57 -1.36 9.31
C VAL A 68 -6.02 -0.17 10.15
N HIS A 69 -5.77 -0.23 11.45
CA HIS A 69 -6.14 0.81 12.39
C HIS A 69 -4.88 1.48 12.95
N ARG A 70 -4.87 2.82 13.02
CA ARG A 70 -3.71 3.57 13.55
C ARG A 70 -3.50 3.38 15.06
N GLY A 71 -4.53 2.96 15.79
CA GLY A 71 -4.51 2.71 17.23
C GLY A 71 -5.57 3.51 17.98
N GLN A 72 -6.13 2.94 19.05
CA GLN A 72 -7.18 3.58 19.84
C GLN A 72 -6.69 4.86 20.54
N PHE A 73 -5.39 4.96 20.83
CA PHE A 73 -4.80 6.17 21.38
C PHE A 73 -5.08 7.43 20.52
N PHE A 74 -5.11 7.28 19.19
CA PHE A 74 -5.35 8.40 18.28
C PHE A 74 -6.83 8.77 18.13
N THR A 75 -7.77 7.96 18.65
CA THR A 75 -9.19 8.31 18.58
C THR A 75 -9.56 9.44 19.53
N THR A 76 -8.85 9.56 20.66
CA THR A 76 -9.08 10.62 21.66
C THR A 76 -8.36 11.93 21.30
N MET A 77 -7.40 11.88 20.37
CA MET A 77 -6.64 13.05 19.96
C MET A 77 -7.51 13.99 19.09
N LYS A 78 -7.52 15.28 19.45
CA LYS A 78 -8.31 16.32 18.74
C LYS A 78 -7.64 16.81 17.45
N THR A 79 -6.35 16.54 17.25
CA THR A 79 -5.63 16.97 16.05
C THR A 79 -6.03 16.12 14.84
N THR A 80 -6.20 16.77 13.69
CA THR A 80 -6.62 16.11 12.45
C THR A 80 -5.44 15.63 11.60
N SER A 81 -4.19 15.97 11.96
CA SER A 81 -2.99 15.58 11.20
C SER A 81 -2.89 14.06 11.00
N VAL A 82 -3.23 13.29 12.03
CA VAL A 82 -3.22 11.81 11.99
C VAL A 82 -4.38 11.21 11.20
N ARG A 83 -5.34 12.01 10.75
CA ARG A 83 -6.50 11.57 9.95
C ARG A 83 -6.38 11.98 8.48
N LYS A 84 -5.44 12.87 8.16
CA LYS A 84 -5.20 13.34 6.79
C LYS A 84 -4.64 12.20 5.92
N LEU A 85 -5.16 12.13 4.70
CA LEU A 85 -4.58 11.32 3.64
C LEU A 85 -3.27 11.98 3.18
N LEU A 86 -2.22 11.18 3.02
CA LEU A 86 -0.89 11.64 2.60
C LEU A 86 -0.52 10.98 1.28
N GLY A 87 0.25 11.68 0.43
CA GLY A 87 0.70 11.14 -0.87
C GLY A 87 1.50 9.85 -0.75
N GLU A 88 2.24 9.68 0.35
CA GLU A 88 3.03 8.48 0.68
C GLU A 88 2.18 7.21 0.80
N THR A 89 0.88 7.35 1.09
CA THR A 89 -0.03 6.20 1.26
C THR A 89 -0.54 5.62 -0.06
N TRP A 90 -0.27 6.30 -1.19
CA TRP A 90 -0.72 5.90 -2.50
C TRP A 90 -0.29 4.46 -2.83
N GLY A 91 -1.22 3.62 -3.25
CA GLY A 91 -0.94 2.23 -3.57
C GLY A 91 -0.80 1.29 -2.36
N PHE A 92 -0.73 1.80 -1.13
CA PHE A 92 -0.67 0.99 0.11
C PHE A 92 -1.99 0.99 0.89
N LEU A 93 -2.54 2.17 1.14
CA LEU A 93 -3.82 2.36 1.79
C LEU A 93 -4.79 3.00 0.81
N CYS A 94 -6.03 2.51 0.80
CA CYS A 94 -7.04 3.02 -0.11
C CYS A 94 -7.49 4.43 0.33
N PRO A 95 -7.52 5.41 -0.57
CA PRO A 95 -7.93 6.78 -0.24
C PRO A 95 -9.44 6.93 -0.03
N VAL A 96 -10.24 5.96 -0.50
CA VAL A 96 -11.71 6.00 -0.47
C VAL A 96 -12.27 5.16 0.67
N HIS A 97 -11.64 4.03 1.00
CA HIS A 97 -12.23 3.05 1.90
C HIS A 97 -11.91 3.35 3.37
N THR A 98 -12.58 4.35 3.91
CA THR A 98 -12.62 4.71 5.34
C THR A 98 -14.10 4.80 5.77
N PRO A 99 -14.46 4.40 7.00
CA PRO A 99 -15.79 4.71 7.53
C PRO A 99 -15.94 6.22 7.79
N ASP A 100 -17.17 6.69 7.77
CA ASP A 100 -17.51 8.04 8.21
C ASP A 100 -17.64 8.15 9.74
N GLY A 101 -17.64 9.39 10.25
CA GLY A 101 -17.79 9.69 11.67
C GLY A 101 -16.47 9.61 12.46
N ALA A 102 -16.56 9.20 13.74
CA ALA A 102 -15.43 9.18 14.66
C ALA A 102 -14.18 8.38 14.19
N PRO A 103 -14.30 7.22 13.49
CA PRO A 103 -13.14 6.47 13.00
C PRO A 103 -12.58 6.96 11.66
N CYS A 104 -13.12 8.04 11.07
CA CYS A 104 -12.67 8.56 9.78
C CYS A 104 -11.18 8.94 9.80
N GLY A 105 -10.43 8.39 8.84
CA GLY A 105 -8.97 8.58 8.71
C GLY A 105 -8.13 7.75 9.70
N LEU A 106 -8.75 7.00 10.62
CA LEU A 106 -8.05 6.12 11.56
C LEU A 106 -8.21 4.65 11.23
N LEU A 107 -9.41 4.24 10.76
CA LEU A 107 -9.67 2.92 10.22
C LEU A 107 -9.56 2.96 8.70
N LEU A 108 -8.47 2.41 8.19
CA LEU A 108 -8.15 2.38 6.77
C LEU A 108 -8.17 0.94 6.26
N HIS A 109 -8.14 0.76 4.94
CA HIS A 109 -8.06 -0.56 4.34
C HIS A 109 -6.91 -0.59 3.33
N LEU A 110 -6.18 -1.70 3.31
CA LEU A 110 -5.14 -1.94 2.32
C LEU A 110 -5.74 -1.94 0.90
N THR A 111 -4.97 -1.43 -0.06
CA THR A 111 -5.30 -1.49 -1.50
C THR A 111 -5.32 -2.93 -1.99
N GLN A 112 -5.86 -3.25 -3.17
CA GLN A 112 -5.91 -4.63 -3.66
C GLN A 112 -4.53 -5.28 -3.86
N SER A 113 -3.49 -4.49 -4.19
CA SER A 113 -2.16 -4.98 -4.52
C SER A 113 -1.15 -4.94 -3.37
N ALA A 114 -1.43 -4.19 -2.30
CA ALA A 114 -0.54 -4.11 -1.14
C ALA A 114 -0.59 -5.39 -0.30
N ALA A 115 0.55 -5.86 0.18
CA ALA A 115 0.63 -7.01 1.08
C ALA A 115 1.67 -6.77 2.17
N PRO A 116 1.40 -7.21 3.42
CA PRO A 116 2.43 -7.29 4.43
C PRO A 116 3.39 -8.44 4.12
N VAL A 117 4.69 -8.22 4.31
CA VAL A 117 5.70 -9.28 4.23
C VAL A 117 5.54 -10.21 5.43
N ALA A 118 5.10 -11.44 5.20
CA ALA A 118 4.86 -12.44 6.24
C ALA A 118 5.97 -13.51 6.35
N LEU A 119 7.07 -13.35 5.60
CA LEU A 119 8.19 -14.28 5.63
C LEU A 119 9.05 -14.06 6.89
N PRO A 120 9.61 -15.11 7.51
CA PRO A 120 10.46 -14.95 8.69
C PRO A 120 11.68 -14.07 8.37
N PRO A 121 12.21 -13.33 9.35
CA PRO A 121 13.37 -12.47 9.14
C PRO A 121 14.57 -13.31 8.70
N ASP A 122 15.17 -12.94 7.57
CA ASP A 122 16.34 -13.63 7.07
C ASP A 122 17.58 -13.21 7.86
N ARG A 123 18.02 -14.09 8.77
CA ARG A 123 19.22 -13.86 9.58
C ARG A 123 20.51 -13.85 8.75
N ARG A 124 20.48 -14.38 7.52
CA ARG A 124 21.63 -14.42 6.62
C ARG A 124 21.73 -13.20 5.73
N ALA A 125 20.66 -12.40 5.59
CA ALA A 125 20.61 -11.28 4.67
C ALA A 125 21.82 -10.33 4.79
N ARG A 126 22.16 -9.93 6.03
CA ARG A 126 23.34 -9.09 6.30
C ARG A 126 24.65 -9.76 5.89
N ALA A 127 24.80 -11.05 6.17
CA ALA A 127 26.01 -11.80 5.81
C ALA A 127 26.14 -11.96 4.28
N SER A 128 25.05 -12.26 3.58
CA SER A 128 25.03 -12.37 2.11
C SER A 128 25.38 -11.03 1.45
N ILE A 129 24.83 -9.90 1.94
CA ILE A 129 25.18 -8.56 1.45
C ILE A 129 26.67 -8.26 1.67
N ARG A 130 27.21 -8.59 2.86
CA ARG A 130 28.63 -8.40 3.16
C ARG A 130 29.53 -9.22 2.23
N LEU A 131 29.18 -10.48 2.00
CA LEU A 131 29.91 -11.38 1.11
C LEU A 131 29.88 -10.88 -0.35
N PHE A 132 28.71 -10.43 -0.82
CA PHE A 132 28.53 -9.87 -2.15
C PHE A 132 29.42 -8.63 -2.37
N LEU A 133 29.45 -7.73 -1.40
CA LEU A 133 30.28 -6.52 -1.45
C LEU A 133 31.77 -6.85 -1.42
N HIS A 134 32.17 -7.81 -0.59
CA HIS A 134 33.55 -8.28 -0.54
C HIS A 134 34.02 -8.87 -1.88
N LYS A 135 33.17 -9.67 -2.53
CA LYS A 135 33.41 -10.23 -3.87
C LYS A 135 33.61 -9.14 -4.95
N HIS A 136 32.99 -7.97 -4.76
CA HIS A 136 33.12 -6.81 -5.64
C HIS A 136 34.22 -5.82 -5.20
N GLY A 137 35.12 -6.23 -4.29
CA GLY A 137 36.29 -5.45 -3.89
C GLY A 137 36.02 -4.36 -2.85
N VAL A 138 34.83 -4.32 -2.25
CA VAL A 138 34.51 -3.39 -1.16
C VAL A 138 35.11 -3.92 0.15
N CYS A 139 35.71 -3.03 0.95
CA CYS A 139 36.20 -3.38 2.28
C CYS A 139 35.03 -3.57 3.24
N VAL A 140 34.78 -4.83 3.64
CA VAL A 140 33.67 -5.22 4.51
C VAL A 140 34.16 -6.14 5.64
N ASP A 141 33.58 -5.98 6.84
CA ASP A 141 33.87 -6.74 8.05
C ASP A 141 32.98 -7.99 8.01
N LEU A 142 33.60 -9.12 7.69
CA LEU A 142 32.92 -10.40 7.54
C LEU A 142 32.58 -11.02 8.90
N GLU A 143 33.38 -10.76 9.95
CA GLU A 143 33.25 -11.39 11.26
C GLU A 143 32.31 -10.61 12.20
N GLY A 144 32.10 -9.31 11.96
CA GLY A 144 31.21 -8.46 12.75
C GLY A 144 31.74 -8.17 14.17
N THR A 145 33.02 -8.44 14.41
CA THR A 145 33.69 -8.39 15.71
C THR A 145 33.96 -6.97 16.19
N SER A 146 34.02 -6.01 15.27
CA SER A 146 34.47 -4.65 15.57
C SER A 146 33.37 -3.70 16.05
N GLY A 147 32.10 -4.00 15.76
CA GLY A 147 30.98 -3.07 16.02
C GLY A 147 31.06 -1.73 15.27
N LEU A 148 32.09 -1.53 14.46
CA LEU A 148 32.39 -0.32 13.69
C LEU A 148 32.35 -0.64 12.19
N PRO A 149 31.92 0.30 11.32
CA PRO A 149 32.02 0.07 9.90
C PRO A 149 33.50 -0.06 9.47
N PRO A 150 33.84 -1.03 8.62
CA PRO A 150 35.21 -1.40 8.23
C PRO A 150 36.00 -0.26 7.57
N SER A 151 35.30 0.68 6.94
CA SER A 151 35.90 1.89 6.36
C SER A 151 36.56 2.78 7.42
N ASP A 152 36.09 2.76 8.66
CA ASP A 152 36.67 3.54 9.76
C ASP A 152 37.89 2.80 10.35
N VAL A 153 37.93 1.47 10.24
CA VAL A 153 39.11 0.63 10.53
C VAL A 153 40.21 0.85 9.48
N GLY A 154 39.83 0.94 8.19
CA GLY A 154 40.73 1.25 7.09
C GLY A 154 41.22 2.70 7.06
N ALA A 155 40.39 3.67 7.47
CA ALA A 155 40.78 5.06 7.62
C ALA A 155 41.78 5.25 8.77
N SER A 156 41.58 4.55 9.89
CA SER A 156 42.52 4.53 11.02
C SER A 156 43.87 3.90 10.63
N ALA A 157 43.86 2.80 9.85
CA ALA A 157 45.08 2.18 9.33
C ALA A 157 45.81 3.05 8.28
N ARG A 158 45.09 3.79 7.42
CA ARG A 158 45.68 4.72 6.43
C ARG A 158 46.17 6.03 7.06
N GLN A 159 45.57 6.50 8.16
CA GLN A 159 46.07 7.65 8.92
C GLN A 159 47.39 7.34 9.65
N ALA A 160 47.61 6.09 10.08
CA ALA A 160 48.89 5.66 10.65
C ALA A 160 50.06 5.66 9.63
N ALA A 161 49.78 5.70 8.32
CA ALA A 161 50.77 5.64 7.25
C ALA A 161 51.12 7.01 6.62
N ARG A 162 50.50 8.11 7.07
CA ARG A 162 50.90 9.48 6.66
C ARG A 162 51.81 10.07 7.73
N PRO A 163 53.01 10.57 7.39
CA PRO A 163 53.85 11.25 8.36
C PRO A 163 53.10 12.49 8.87
N ALA A 164 52.92 12.55 10.18
CA ALA A 164 52.27 13.68 10.84
C ALA A 164 53.11 14.95 10.62
N VAL A 165 52.62 15.86 9.78
CA VAL A 165 53.16 17.22 9.71
C VAL A 165 52.66 17.96 10.95
N ARG A 166 53.56 18.14 11.93
CA ARG A 166 53.32 18.95 13.13
C ARG A 166 53.28 20.43 12.76
N GLY A 167 52.10 21.04 12.80
CA GLY A 167 51.91 22.49 12.87
C GLY A 167 51.77 22.97 14.33
N PRO A 168 52.20 24.19 14.68
CA PRO A 168 52.19 24.67 16.05
C PRO A 168 50.88 25.43 16.33
N THR A 169 49.82 24.72 16.68
CA THR A 169 48.74 25.16 17.59
C THR A 169 47.68 24.06 17.64
N GLY A 170 47.31 23.67 18.86
CA GLY A 170 46.50 22.48 19.14
C GLY A 170 45.00 22.67 18.90
N VAL A 171 44.36 21.51 18.72
CA VAL A 171 42.93 21.23 18.57
C VAL A 171 42.36 21.49 17.17
N VAL A 172 42.56 20.50 16.29
CA VAL A 172 41.71 20.31 15.11
C VAL A 172 40.60 19.35 15.53
N ALA A 173 39.39 19.88 15.73
CA ALA A 173 38.18 19.05 15.73
C ALA A 173 38.14 18.28 14.41
N ALA A 174 37.91 16.96 14.46
CA ALA A 174 37.83 16.10 13.29
C ALA A 174 36.61 16.46 12.42
N THR A 175 36.73 17.51 11.61
CA THR A 175 35.78 17.86 10.54
C THR A 175 36.32 17.34 9.21
N SER A 176 36.39 16.01 9.05
CA SER A 176 36.46 15.42 7.72
C SER A 176 35.03 15.30 7.19
N SER A 177 34.60 16.23 6.35
CA SER A 177 33.41 16.06 5.50
C SER A 177 33.64 14.85 4.57
N ALA A 178 33.24 13.67 5.04
CA ALA A 178 33.61 12.40 4.44
C ALA A 178 33.04 12.28 3.02
N SER A 179 33.89 11.98 2.05
CA SER A 179 33.57 11.70 0.63
C SER A 179 32.79 10.39 0.41
N THR A 180 32.24 9.81 1.48
CA THR A 180 31.68 8.46 1.55
C THR A 180 30.30 8.49 2.21
N PHE A 181 29.39 7.63 1.78
CA PHE A 181 28.07 7.46 2.39
C PHE A 181 27.95 6.07 3.07
N PRO A 182 27.18 5.95 4.16
CA PRO A 182 26.94 4.65 4.81
C PRO A 182 25.89 3.81 4.07
N LEU A 183 26.16 2.50 3.96
CA LEU A 183 25.18 1.47 3.62
C LEU A 183 24.62 0.86 4.92
N VAL A 184 23.31 0.93 5.11
CA VAL A 184 22.63 0.51 6.35
C VAL A 184 21.68 -0.65 6.03
N VAL A 185 21.81 -1.77 6.74
CA VAL A 185 20.92 -2.93 6.61
C VAL A 185 20.19 -3.17 7.93
N ASP A 186 18.87 -3.01 7.93
CA ASP A 186 18.01 -3.14 9.11
C ASP A 186 18.53 -2.33 10.32
N GLY A 187 18.95 -1.09 10.08
CA GLY A 187 19.47 -0.17 11.11
C GLY A 187 20.94 -0.38 11.53
N ALA A 188 21.63 -1.39 11.00
CA ALA A 188 23.06 -1.59 11.24
C ALA A 188 23.88 -1.08 10.04
N VAL A 189 24.89 -0.24 10.30
CA VAL A 189 25.83 0.19 9.26
C VAL A 189 26.72 -0.98 8.87
N VAL A 190 26.73 -1.35 7.59
CA VAL A 190 27.50 -2.48 7.07
C VAL A 190 28.88 -2.02 6.57
N CYS A 191 28.91 -0.98 5.74
CA CYS A 191 30.13 -0.38 5.22
C CYS A 191 29.89 1.07 4.81
N ARG A 192 30.95 1.81 4.50
CA ARG A 192 30.86 3.09 3.79
C ARG A 192 31.38 2.94 2.37
N LEU A 193 30.68 3.56 1.43
CA LEU A 193 30.96 3.51 0.00
C LEU A 193 31.27 4.92 -0.49
N ASP A 194 32.01 5.03 -1.60
CA ASP A 194 32.35 6.32 -2.18
C ASP A 194 31.12 7.00 -2.80
N ARG A 195 30.96 8.31 -2.56
CA ARG A 195 29.81 9.11 -3.03
C ARG A 195 29.63 9.07 -4.55
N LYS A 196 30.72 8.92 -5.31
CA LYS A 196 30.69 8.84 -6.78
C LYS A 196 29.94 7.61 -7.30
N ASP A 197 29.97 6.53 -6.53
CA ASP A 197 29.41 5.23 -6.94
C ASP A 197 27.97 5.03 -6.42
N PHE A 198 27.36 6.07 -5.84
CA PHE A 198 26.03 5.97 -5.22
C PHE A 198 24.96 5.42 -6.18
N ALA A 199 24.88 5.99 -7.39
CA ALA A 199 23.90 5.57 -8.40
C ALA A 199 24.15 4.12 -8.85
N PHE A 200 25.41 3.77 -9.08
CA PHE A 200 25.84 2.42 -9.45
C PHE A 200 25.40 1.37 -8.42
N TRP A 201 25.69 1.61 -7.13
CA TRP A 201 25.31 0.67 -6.08
C TRP A 201 23.80 0.57 -5.90
N LEU A 202 23.08 1.69 -5.96
CA LEU A 202 21.63 1.71 -5.84
C LEU A 202 20.95 0.89 -6.95
N GLU A 203 21.36 1.09 -8.21
CA GLU A 203 20.85 0.33 -9.36
C GLU A 203 21.23 -1.14 -9.29
N THR A 204 22.47 -1.45 -8.88
CA THR A 204 22.93 -2.82 -8.70
C THR A 204 22.08 -3.57 -7.68
N PHE A 205 21.78 -2.98 -6.52
CA PHE A 205 20.93 -3.64 -5.52
C PHE A 205 19.48 -3.80 -5.99
N ARG A 206 18.92 -2.83 -6.72
CA ARG A 206 17.59 -2.94 -7.33
C ARG A 206 17.54 -4.06 -8.39
N ASP A 207 18.55 -4.18 -9.22
CA ASP A 207 18.64 -5.25 -10.23
C ASP A 207 18.81 -6.64 -9.61
N LEU A 208 19.67 -6.79 -8.60
CA LEU A 208 19.83 -8.05 -7.84
C LEU A 208 18.52 -8.49 -7.20
N LYS A 209 17.81 -7.55 -6.58
CA LYS A 209 16.47 -7.76 -6.02
C LYS A 209 15.47 -8.20 -7.11
N SER A 210 15.47 -7.56 -8.28
CA SER A 210 14.59 -7.91 -9.39
C SER A 210 14.87 -9.32 -9.94
N ARG A 211 16.13 -9.75 -9.93
CA ARG A 211 16.59 -11.07 -10.41
C ARG A 211 16.55 -12.18 -9.36
N GLU A 212 16.35 -11.85 -8.09
CA GLU A 212 16.57 -12.76 -6.95
C GLU A 212 17.94 -13.46 -6.98
N ALA A 213 18.98 -12.71 -7.34
CA ALA A 213 20.35 -13.20 -7.43
C ALA A 213 21.12 -12.96 -6.11
N GLU A 214 22.14 -13.78 -5.83
CA GLU A 214 23.05 -13.60 -4.68
C GLU A 214 22.30 -13.47 -3.33
N ASP A 215 21.30 -14.35 -3.11
CA ASP A 215 20.38 -14.39 -1.96
C ASP A 215 19.40 -13.21 -1.79
N PHE A 216 19.48 -12.17 -2.61
CA PHE A 216 18.51 -11.07 -2.56
C PHE A 216 17.08 -11.57 -2.82
N LYS A 217 16.13 -11.00 -2.09
CA LYS A 217 14.70 -11.34 -2.22
C LYS A 217 13.92 -10.19 -2.82
N GLN A 218 12.93 -10.49 -3.67
CA GLN A 218 12.09 -9.47 -4.32
C GLN A 218 11.40 -8.50 -3.35
N HIS A 219 11.07 -8.95 -2.14
CA HIS A 219 10.34 -8.17 -1.14
C HIS A 219 11.25 -7.31 -0.23
N TRP A 220 12.57 -7.32 -0.43
CA TRP A 220 13.46 -6.40 0.27
C TRP A 220 13.24 -4.98 -0.24
N GLU A 221 13.24 -4.02 0.69
CA GLU A 221 13.09 -2.61 0.32
C GLU A 221 14.47 -1.98 0.27
N VAL A 222 14.80 -1.36 -0.87
CA VAL A 222 16.07 -0.69 -1.11
C VAL A 222 15.77 0.78 -1.35
N VAL A 223 16.22 1.65 -0.46
CA VAL A 223 15.99 3.09 -0.50
C VAL A 223 17.33 3.81 -0.58
N GLY A 224 17.49 4.67 -1.58
CA GLY A 224 18.65 5.54 -1.71
C GLY A 224 18.28 6.98 -1.39
N PHE A 225 19.01 7.61 -0.47
CA PHE A 225 18.92 9.04 -0.18
C PHE A 225 20.11 9.75 -0.85
N PRO A 226 19.90 10.40 -2.02
CA PRO A 226 20.97 11.09 -2.72
C PRO A 226 21.40 12.37 -1.99
N HIS A 227 22.63 12.83 -2.27
CA HIS A 227 23.19 14.03 -1.65
C HIS A 227 22.62 15.32 -2.27
N ASN A 228 21.42 15.71 -1.85
CA ASN A 228 20.74 16.93 -2.30
C ASN A 228 20.55 17.96 -1.15
N GLY A 229 21.52 18.07 -0.23
CA GLY A 229 21.49 19.04 0.87
C GLY A 229 20.78 18.60 2.15
N GLY A 230 20.39 17.33 2.26
CA GLY A 230 19.83 16.74 3.49
C GLY A 230 20.87 15.99 4.33
N ASN A 231 20.61 15.83 5.64
CA ASN A 231 21.52 15.19 6.61
C ASN A 231 21.57 13.65 6.55
N LEU A 232 20.88 13.01 5.59
CA LEU A 232 20.56 11.57 5.61
C LEU A 232 21.09 10.81 4.38
N GLU A 233 22.18 11.29 3.77
CA GLU A 233 22.81 10.63 2.62
C GLU A 233 23.23 9.19 2.98
N SER A 234 22.57 8.19 2.38
CA SER A 234 22.78 6.78 2.69
C SER A 234 21.95 5.87 1.78
N ILE A 235 22.32 4.59 1.70
CA ILE A 235 21.47 3.54 1.13
C ILE A 235 20.97 2.68 2.29
N PHE A 236 19.65 2.51 2.38
CA PHE A 236 19.02 1.61 3.34
C PHE A 236 18.47 0.37 2.64
N ILE A 237 18.74 -0.80 3.24
CA ILE A 237 18.12 -2.06 2.87
C ILE A 237 17.35 -2.58 4.07
N PHE A 238 16.06 -2.80 3.89
CA PHE A 238 15.18 -3.38 4.90
C PHE A 238 14.76 -4.79 4.50
N THR A 239 14.99 -5.72 5.40
CA THR A 239 14.73 -7.16 5.22
C THR A 239 13.71 -7.69 6.22
N PHE A 240 13.42 -6.94 7.29
CA PHE A 240 12.52 -7.36 8.35
C PHE A 240 11.06 -7.62 7.89
N PRO A 241 10.33 -8.54 8.55
CA PRO A 241 8.92 -8.84 8.27
C PRO A 241 7.96 -7.75 8.75
N GLY A 242 6.72 -7.79 8.29
CA GLY A 242 5.65 -6.86 8.70
C GLY A 242 5.63 -5.54 7.95
N ARG A 243 6.57 -5.30 7.04
CA ARG A 243 6.55 -4.16 6.11
C ARG A 243 5.46 -4.35 5.06
N LEU A 244 4.87 -3.23 4.63
CA LEU A 244 3.98 -3.24 3.47
C LEU A 244 4.81 -3.15 2.20
N VAL A 245 4.48 -4.01 1.24
CA VAL A 245 5.04 -3.97 -0.11
C VAL A 245 3.91 -3.95 -1.14
N ARG A 246 4.16 -3.31 -2.28
CA ARG A 246 3.26 -3.32 -3.43
C ARG A 246 4.05 -3.51 -4.74
N PRO A 247 3.48 -4.20 -5.74
CA PRO A 247 4.15 -4.41 -7.01
C PRO A 247 4.01 -3.20 -7.95
N VAL A 248 5.10 -2.85 -8.63
CA VAL A 248 5.17 -1.90 -9.74
C VAL A 248 5.99 -2.52 -10.88
N ARG A 249 5.85 -2.01 -12.10
CA ARG A 249 6.64 -2.50 -13.24
C ARG A 249 7.77 -1.53 -13.54
N HIS A 250 9.00 -2.04 -13.58
CA HIS A 250 10.14 -1.26 -14.03
C HIS A 250 10.12 -1.12 -15.56
N ILE A 251 10.36 0.10 -16.07
CA ILE A 251 10.16 0.41 -17.48
C ILE A 251 11.25 -0.23 -18.36
N GLU A 252 12.52 -0.08 -18.00
CA GLU A 252 13.64 -0.53 -18.84
C GLU A 252 13.80 -2.06 -18.82
N SER A 253 13.61 -2.69 -17.65
CA SER A 253 13.74 -4.14 -17.51
C SER A 253 12.45 -4.91 -17.80
N GLY A 254 11.29 -4.23 -17.79
CA GLY A 254 9.96 -4.85 -17.95
C GLY A 254 9.54 -5.77 -16.78
N ARG A 255 10.37 -5.93 -15.74
CA ARG A 255 10.12 -6.82 -14.61
C ARG A 255 9.23 -6.15 -13.55
N ILE A 256 8.56 -6.99 -12.78
CA ILE A 256 7.78 -6.55 -11.62
C ILE A 256 8.72 -6.42 -10.42
N GLU A 257 8.67 -5.29 -9.73
CA GLU A 257 9.42 -5.01 -8.52
C GLU A 257 8.47 -4.65 -7.37
N TYR A 258 8.77 -5.11 -6.17
CA TYR A 258 8.01 -4.77 -4.97
C TYR A 258 8.62 -3.57 -4.26
N ILE A 259 7.89 -2.47 -4.15
CA ILE A 259 8.33 -1.27 -3.45
C ILE A 259 7.64 -1.16 -2.09
N GLY A 260 8.34 -0.56 -1.13
CA GLY A 260 7.80 -0.20 0.17
C GLY A 260 7.47 1.29 0.26
N PRO A 261 6.82 1.71 1.36
CA PRO A 261 6.36 3.08 1.54
C PRO A 261 7.49 4.10 1.70
N LEU A 262 8.68 3.68 2.15
CA LEU A 262 9.81 4.60 2.32
C LEU A 262 10.53 4.87 0.99
N MET A 263 10.55 3.90 0.09
CA MET A 263 11.08 4.07 -1.27
C MET A 263 10.22 5.02 -2.10
N GLN A 264 8.90 4.99 -1.93
CA GLN A 264 7.94 5.62 -2.84
C GLN A 264 8.13 7.14 -3.06
N PRO A 265 8.40 7.98 -2.04
CA PRO A 265 8.63 9.41 -2.25
C PRO A 265 9.85 9.72 -3.13
N TRP A 266 10.78 8.78 -3.25
CA TRP A 266 12.04 8.91 -3.99
C TRP A 266 12.00 8.20 -5.35
N ALA A 267 10.86 7.61 -5.73
CA ALA A 267 10.70 6.89 -6.98
C ALA A 267 9.73 7.62 -7.92
N ALA A 268 10.14 7.84 -9.17
CA ALA A 268 9.26 8.37 -10.21
C ALA A 268 8.42 7.24 -10.81
N ILE A 269 7.13 7.18 -10.45
CA ILE A 269 6.19 6.13 -10.85
C ILE A 269 5.06 6.74 -11.68
N ALA A 270 4.90 6.29 -12.92
CA ALA A 270 3.80 6.71 -13.78
C ALA A 270 2.51 5.94 -13.46
N CYS A 271 1.37 6.65 -13.48
CA CYS A 271 0.05 6.03 -13.25
C CYS A 271 -0.43 5.22 -14.46
N ARG A 272 -0.12 5.67 -15.68
CA ARG A 272 -0.45 5.00 -16.94
C ARG A 272 0.77 4.92 -17.86
N PRO A 273 0.86 3.89 -18.72
CA PRO A 273 1.89 3.83 -19.75
C PRO A 273 1.85 5.01 -20.75
N SER A 274 0.68 5.62 -20.96
CA SER A 274 0.53 6.83 -21.77
C SER A 274 1.30 8.01 -21.20
N ASP A 275 1.34 8.13 -19.86
CA ASP A 275 1.96 9.24 -19.16
C ASP A 275 3.48 9.19 -19.31
N VAL A 276 4.05 7.99 -19.37
CA VAL A 276 5.48 7.76 -19.68
C VAL A 276 5.81 8.31 -21.06
N LYS A 277 5.05 7.90 -22.09
CA LYS A 277 5.27 8.36 -23.48
C LYS A 277 5.17 9.88 -23.60
N ARG A 278 4.18 10.47 -22.92
CA ARG A 278 3.97 11.92 -22.90
C ARG A 278 5.15 12.64 -22.25
N SER A 279 5.62 12.16 -21.10
CA SER A 279 6.75 12.76 -20.39
C SER A 279 8.06 12.63 -21.17
N ASP A 280 8.32 11.48 -21.78
CA ASP A 280 9.50 11.26 -22.63
C ASP A 280 9.51 12.19 -23.85
N ARG A 281 8.34 12.44 -24.45
CA ARG A 281 8.20 13.41 -25.55
C ARG A 281 8.53 14.83 -25.07
N LEU A 282 7.96 15.24 -23.93
CA LEU A 282 8.22 16.57 -23.36
C LEU A 282 9.69 16.74 -22.96
N LEU A 283 10.34 15.72 -22.37
CA LEU A 283 11.77 15.73 -22.07
C LEU A 283 12.63 15.98 -23.32
N ARG A 284 12.29 15.33 -24.45
CA ARG A 284 13.01 15.53 -25.72
C ARG A 284 12.83 16.93 -26.28
N LEU A 285 11.63 17.51 -26.16
CA LEU A 285 11.34 18.87 -26.62
C LEU A 285 11.97 19.93 -25.73
N HIS A 286 11.96 19.71 -24.41
CA HIS A 286 12.49 20.64 -23.42
C HIS A 286 14.02 20.57 -23.32
N GLY A 287 14.64 19.42 -23.64
CA GLY A 287 16.07 19.18 -23.52
C GLY A 287 16.95 20.29 -24.13
N PRO A 288 16.76 20.66 -25.42
CA PRO A 288 17.50 21.75 -26.05
C PRO A 288 17.33 23.09 -25.33
N VAL A 289 16.09 23.43 -24.95
CA VAL A 289 15.76 24.67 -24.24
C VAL A 289 16.43 24.72 -22.87
N VAL A 290 16.40 23.63 -22.11
CA VAL A 290 17.07 23.54 -20.80
C VAL A 290 18.58 23.64 -20.96
N SER A 291 19.17 22.97 -21.96
CA SER A 291 20.61 23.09 -22.23
C SER A 291 21.03 24.52 -22.61
N GLU A 292 20.18 25.24 -23.34
CA GLU A 292 20.36 26.64 -23.69
C GLU A 292 20.31 27.53 -22.43
N ILE A 293 19.34 27.31 -21.54
CA ILE A 293 19.21 28.03 -20.25
C ILE A 293 20.40 27.80 -19.32
N VAL A 294 20.88 26.57 -19.22
CA VAL A 294 22.06 26.26 -18.38
C VAL A 294 23.32 26.92 -18.96
N SER A 295 23.39 27.06 -20.28
CA SER A 295 24.52 27.68 -20.97
C SER A 295 24.48 29.21 -21.04
N SER A 296 23.31 29.83 -20.88
CA SER A 296 23.12 31.27 -21.09
C SER A 296 22.29 31.90 -19.97
N SER A 297 22.84 32.92 -19.31
CA SER A 297 22.17 33.72 -18.28
C SER A 297 21.09 34.62 -18.88
N VAL A 298 20.07 34.04 -19.50
CA VAL A 298 18.96 34.72 -20.19
C VAL A 298 17.82 35.00 -19.20
N SER A 299 17.11 36.12 -19.41
CA SER A 299 15.99 36.54 -18.56
C SER A 299 14.85 35.51 -18.55
N THR A 300 14.27 35.31 -17.36
CA THR A 300 13.29 34.26 -17.05
C THR A 300 11.96 34.40 -17.80
N ASP A 301 11.58 35.62 -18.20
CA ASP A 301 10.24 35.92 -18.75
C ASP A 301 10.07 35.51 -20.23
N SER A 302 11.15 35.54 -21.01
CA SER A 302 11.13 35.07 -22.42
C SER A 302 11.10 33.54 -22.51
N LEU A 303 11.57 32.86 -21.47
CA LEU A 303 11.66 31.40 -21.40
C LEU A 303 10.32 30.76 -21.00
N ALA A 304 9.62 31.36 -20.04
CA ALA A 304 8.30 30.88 -19.60
C ALA A 304 7.28 30.88 -20.75
N SER A 305 7.29 31.92 -21.58
CA SER A 305 6.44 32.03 -22.77
C SER A 305 6.79 30.99 -23.85
N ARG A 306 8.08 30.66 -24.05
CA ARG A 306 8.51 29.57 -24.95
C ARG A 306 8.11 28.18 -24.46
N PHE A 307 8.25 27.89 -23.17
CA PHE A 307 7.79 26.64 -22.58
C PHE A 307 6.27 26.46 -22.68
N GLN A 308 5.53 27.55 -22.53
CA GLN A 308 4.08 27.54 -22.66
C GLN A 308 3.64 27.31 -24.11
N ALA A 309 4.33 27.88 -25.10
CA ALA A 309 4.06 27.62 -26.52
C ALA A 309 4.27 26.14 -26.90
N LEU A 310 5.38 25.52 -26.45
CA LEU A 310 5.68 24.11 -26.70
C LEU A 310 4.67 23.15 -26.04
N SER A 311 4.15 23.53 -24.87
CA SER A 311 3.16 22.75 -24.14
C SER A 311 1.77 22.81 -24.79
N VAL A 312 1.41 23.93 -25.43
CA VAL A 312 0.10 24.15 -26.08
C VAL A 312 0.01 23.42 -27.43
N ASP A 313 1.08 23.42 -28.24
CA ASP A 313 1.13 22.68 -29.51
C ASP A 313 1.06 21.16 -29.34
N SER A 314 1.45 20.67 -28.16
CA SER A 314 1.36 19.25 -27.82
C SER A 314 -0.07 18.80 -27.52
N ALA A 315 -0.90 19.69 -26.94
CA ALA A 315 -2.29 19.41 -26.59
C ALA A 315 -3.27 19.54 -27.78
N SER A 316 -2.88 20.26 -28.84
CA SER A 316 -3.66 20.33 -30.09
C SER A 316 -3.49 19.07 -30.95
N GLN A 317 -2.28 18.49 -31.04
CA GLN A 317 -2.04 17.27 -31.81
C GLN A 317 -2.61 15.98 -31.19
N GLU A 318 -2.83 15.94 -29.87
CA GLU A 318 -3.43 14.77 -29.22
C GLU A 318 -4.92 14.61 -29.55
N ARG A 319 -5.63 15.69 -29.91
CA ARG A 319 -7.04 15.62 -30.35
C ARG A 319 -7.23 14.88 -31.67
N ASP A 320 -6.23 14.88 -32.55
CA ASP A 320 -6.34 14.27 -33.89
C ASP A 320 -6.02 12.76 -33.90
N SER A 321 -5.55 12.19 -32.78
CA SER A 321 -5.13 10.78 -32.71
C SER A 321 -6.04 9.88 -31.88
N GLU A 322 -6.94 10.44 -31.07
CA GLU A 322 -7.99 9.68 -30.36
C GLU A 322 -9.30 9.54 -31.16
N GLU A 323 -9.41 10.13 -32.36
CA GLU A 323 -10.65 10.14 -33.18
C GLU A 323 -10.80 8.98 -34.19
N THR A 324 -9.96 7.94 -34.14
CA THR A 324 -10.14 6.73 -34.99
C THR A 324 -10.57 5.53 -34.16
N GLY A 325 -11.75 5.64 -33.57
CA GLY A 325 -12.44 4.53 -32.91
C GLY A 325 -13.73 4.99 -32.26
N GLU A 326 -14.85 4.68 -32.92
CA GLU A 326 -16.25 4.89 -32.49
C GLU A 326 -16.92 6.21 -32.92
N THR A 327 -17.90 6.03 -33.81
CA THR A 327 -18.75 7.05 -34.41
C THR A 327 -19.79 7.61 -33.44
N GLY A 328 -19.86 8.93 -33.39
CA GLY A 328 -21.12 9.69 -33.34
C GLY A 328 -21.63 10.07 -31.96
N GLU A 329 -21.32 11.28 -31.51
CA GLU A 329 -22.31 12.18 -30.90
C GLU A 329 -21.80 13.64 -30.93
N THR A 330 -22.70 14.51 -31.36
CA THR A 330 -22.49 15.93 -31.63
C THR A 330 -22.27 16.74 -30.34
N GLY A 331 -21.15 17.47 -30.32
CA GLY A 331 -20.99 18.81 -29.75
C GLY A 331 -21.66 19.15 -28.42
N GLU A 332 -20.89 19.10 -27.33
CA GLU A 332 -21.01 20.07 -26.25
C GLU A 332 -19.62 20.51 -25.77
N SER A 333 -19.34 21.78 -26.04
CA SER A 333 -18.16 22.49 -25.59
C SER A 333 -18.15 22.65 -24.07
N GLY A 334 -17.02 22.29 -23.45
CA GLY A 334 -16.49 23.06 -22.32
C GLY A 334 -16.84 22.57 -20.92
N LYS A 335 -15.92 21.80 -20.33
CA LYS A 335 -15.47 22.06 -18.96
C LYS A 335 -13.95 22.05 -18.91
N ARG A 336 -13.41 23.26 -19.05
CA ARG A 336 -12.04 23.66 -18.71
C ARG A 336 -11.75 23.14 -17.30
N PHE A 337 -10.85 22.17 -17.14
CA PHE A 337 -10.22 22.01 -15.82
C PHE A 337 -9.57 23.36 -15.50
N PRO A 338 -9.79 23.94 -14.30
CA PRO A 338 -9.26 25.26 -14.01
C PRO A 338 -7.73 25.16 -13.96
N LEU A 339 -7.09 25.58 -15.05
CA LEU A 339 -5.78 26.19 -14.98
C LEU A 339 -5.95 27.34 -14.01
N ILE A 340 -5.52 27.13 -12.76
CA ILE A 340 -5.38 28.20 -11.77
C ILE A 340 -4.63 29.33 -12.48
N ALA A 341 -5.24 30.52 -12.44
CA ALA A 341 -4.78 31.70 -13.14
C ALA A 341 -3.28 31.93 -12.90
N ALA A 342 -2.49 31.88 -13.97
CA ALA A 342 -1.06 32.18 -13.95
C ALA A 342 -0.73 33.62 -13.52
N ASN A 343 -1.74 34.46 -13.29
CA ASN A 343 -1.55 35.87 -12.96
C ASN A 343 -1.36 36.13 -11.45
N GLU A 344 -1.52 35.13 -10.58
CA GLU A 344 -1.43 35.32 -9.12
C GLU A 344 -0.23 34.64 -8.45
N ALA A 345 0.60 33.89 -9.19
CA ALA A 345 1.78 33.24 -8.64
C ALA A 345 3.05 34.05 -8.94
N SER A 346 3.35 35.04 -8.08
CA SER A 346 4.67 35.68 -8.08
C SER A 346 5.71 34.72 -7.47
N GLY A 347 6.75 34.38 -8.22
CA GLY A 347 7.92 33.65 -7.70
C GLY A 347 8.03 32.19 -8.13
N THR A 348 9.02 31.50 -7.55
CA THR A 348 9.42 30.10 -7.81
C THR A 348 8.29 29.06 -7.69
N ASP A 349 7.16 29.43 -7.09
CA ASP A 349 5.96 28.58 -6.96
C ASP A 349 5.22 28.37 -8.29
N ALA A 350 5.38 29.28 -9.26
CA ALA A 350 4.82 29.09 -10.61
C ALA A 350 5.49 27.91 -11.35
N LEU A 351 6.79 27.64 -11.10
CA LEU A 351 7.53 26.52 -11.70
C LEU A 351 7.06 25.15 -11.19
N PHE A 352 6.49 25.08 -9.99
CA PHE A 352 5.89 23.85 -9.45
C PHE A 352 4.44 23.61 -9.94
N SER A 353 3.81 24.61 -10.55
CA SER A 353 2.49 24.52 -11.17
C SER A 353 2.54 24.01 -12.62
N PHE A 354 3.69 24.16 -13.28
CA PHE A 354 3.94 23.55 -14.58
C PHE A 354 4.39 22.09 -14.39
N SER A 355 3.79 21.16 -15.14
CA SER A 355 4.26 19.77 -15.24
C SER A 355 5.68 19.73 -15.80
N ALA A 356 6.68 19.95 -14.95
CA ALA A 356 8.07 19.70 -15.30
C ALA A 356 8.15 18.22 -15.73
N PRO A 357 8.63 17.93 -16.94
CA PRO A 357 8.60 16.56 -17.44
C PRO A 357 9.59 15.73 -16.61
N VAL A 358 9.10 14.64 -16.03
CA VAL A 358 9.86 13.75 -15.14
C VAL A 358 10.23 12.49 -15.91
N LYS A 359 11.48 12.04 -15.82
CA LYS A 359 11.86 10.72 -16.33
C LYS A 359 11.32 9.66 -15.36
N TYR A 360 10.32 8.91 -15.79
CA TYR A 360 9.74 7.83 -14.99
C TYR A 360 10.67 6.60 -14.98
N GLU A 361 10.83 5.98 -13.81
CA GLU A 361 11.56 4.70 -13.64
C GLU A 361 10.59 3.51 -13.67
N TYR A 362 9.40 3.71 -13.10
CA TYR A 362 8.38 2.67 -12.95
C TYR A 362 7.04 3.11 -13.52
N VAL A 363 6.17 2.13 -13.75
CA VAL A 363 4.77 2.32 -14.11
C VAL A 363 3.88 1.41 -13.25
N GLU A 364 2.71 1.92 -12.86
CA GLU A 364 1.71 1.13 -12.14
C GLU A 364 1.22 -0.05 -13.01
N LEU A 365 0.95 -1.20 -12.38
CA LEU A 365 0.45 -2.38 -13.09
C LEU A 365 -0.96 -2.18 -13.64
N LYS A 366 -1.80 -1.48 -12.88
CA LYS A 366 -3.19 -1.18 -13.22
C LYS A 366 -3.56 0.14 -12.58
N SER A 367 -4.30 0.99 -13.30
CA SER A 367 -4.72 2.28 -12.74
C SER A 367 -5.66 2.15 -11.54
N SER A 368 -6.38 1.04 -11.35
CA SER A 368 -7.19 0.79 -10.14
C SER A 368 -6.41 0.14 -8.99
N ALA A 369 -5.11 -0.12 -9.13
CA ALA A 369 -4.32 -0.84 -8.11
C ALA A 369 -4.31 -0.11 -6.74
N PHE A 370 -4.45 1.22 -6.73
CA PHE A 370 -4.50 2.03 -5.51
C PHE A 370 -5.84 1.96 -4.76
N LEU A 371 -6.87 1.31 -5.31
CA LEU A 371 -8.16 1.13 -4.65
C LEU A 371 -8.16 -0.14 -3.80
N SER A 372 -8.97 -0.15 -2.74
CA SER A 372 -9.26 -1.38 -1.99
C SER A 372 -10.19 -2.30 -2.78
N ILE A 373 -10.32 -3.54 -2.32
CA ILE A 373 -11.27 -4.51 -2.90
C ILE A 373 -12.67 -3.90 -3.01
N ALA A 374 -13.24 -3.37 -1.91
CA ALA A 374 -14.59 -2.78 -1.94
C ALA A 374 -14.70 -1.55 -2.84
N ALA A 375 -13.70 -0.65 -2.82
CA ALA A 375 -13.72 0.57 -3.62
C ALA A 375 -13.59 0.30 -5.14
N SER A 376 -12.91 -0.78 -5.52
CA SER A 376 -12.75 -1.19 -6.92
C SER A 376 -14.03 -1.75 -7.56
N LEU A 377 -15.05 -2.07 -6.76
CA LEU A 377 -16.32 -2.62 -7.25
C LEU A 377 -17.31 -1.53 -7.69
N THR A 378 -17.10 -0.29 -7.27
CA THR A 378 -17.97 0.83 -7.65
C THR A 378 -17.78 1.14 -9.14
N PRO A 379 -18.82 0.96 -9.99
CA PRO A 379 -18.71 1.27 -11.42
C PRO A 379 -18.50 2.77 -11.62
N TYR A 380 -17.67 3.13 -12.60
CA TYR A 380 -17.38 4.51 -12.99
C TYR A 380 -17.04 5.46 -11.82
N SER A 381 -16.31 4.96 -10.81
CA SER A 381 -16.00 5.71 -9.58
C SER A 381 -15.32 7.07 -9.80
N HIS A 382 -14.65 7.26 -10.93
CA HIS A 382 -14.00 8.52 -11.33
C HIS A 382 -14.98 9.62 -11.75
N HIS A 383 -16.23 9.29 -12.11
CA HIS A 383 -17.28 10.26 -12.42
C HIS A 383 -18.01 10.75 -11.16
N ASN A 384 -17.84 10.06 -10.04
CA ASN A 384 -18.49 10.40 -8.79
C ASN A 384 -17.66 11.39 -7.98
N GLN A 385 -18.33 12.29 -7.28
CA GLN A 385 -17.68 13.09 -6.25
C GLN A 385 -17.11 12.16 -5.16
N SER A 386 -15.90 12.47 -4.65
CA SER A 386 -15.18 11.59 -3.73
C SER A 386 -15.98 11.14 -2.50
N PRO A 387 -16.82 11.96 -1.82
CA PRO A 387 -17.58 11.49 -0.66
C PRO A 387 -18.56 10.36 -1.03
N ARG A 388 -19.17 10.39 -2.22
CA ARG A 388 -20.11 9.35 -2.66
C ARG A 388 -19.46 7.98 -2.76
N ASN A 389 -18.19 7.94 -3.18
CA ASN A 389 -17.42 6.70 -3.24
C ASN A 389 -17.09 6.17 -1.84
N ILE A 390 -16.83 7.05 -0.87
CA ILE A 390 -16.61 6.70 0.55
C ILE A 390 -17.90 6.08 1.12
N TYR A 391 -19.04 6.76 0.94
CA TYR A 391 -20.35 6.26 1.34
C TYR A 391 -20.67 4.90 0.75
N GLN A 392 -20.41 4.70 -0.54
CA GLN A 392 -20.65 3.41 -1.20
C GLN A 392 -19.85 2.27 -0.54
N CYS A 393 -18.59 2.49 -0.16
CA CYS A 393 -17.79 1.48 0.53
C CYS A 393 -18.40 1.12 1.90
N GLN A 394 -18.98 2.09 2.61
CA GLN A 394 -19.66 1.86 3.88
C GLN A 394 -20.98 1.09 3.69
N MET A 395 -21.82 1.51 2.75
CA MET A 395 -23.11 0.89 2.46
C MET A 395 -22.97 -0.54 1.92
N LEU A 396 -21.95 -0.79 1.09
CA LEU A 396 -21.65 -2.12 0.58
C LEU A 396 -21.32 -3.12 1.70
N LYS A 397 -20.75 -2.67 2.82
CA LYS A 397 -20.49 -3.53 3.99
C LYS A 397 -21.72 -3.76 4.87
N GLN A 398 -22.85 -3.12 4.56
CA GLN A 398 -24.10 -3.21 5.31
C GLN A 398 -25.24 -3.84 4.49
N THR A 399 -25.09 -3.95 3.16
CA THR A 399 -26.12 -4.55 2.30
C THR A 399 -26.42 -6.00 2.69
N MET A 400 -27.68 -6.39 2.50
CA MET A 400 -28.09 -7.79 2.50
C MET A 400 -27.70 -8.43 1.17
N GLY A 401 -26.81 -9.42 1.23
CA GLY A 401 -26.36 -10.16 0.05
C GLY A 401 -26.39 -11.65 0.29
N THR A 402 -25.41 -12.35 -0.28
CA THR A 402 -25.15 -13.75 0.01
C THR A 402 -23.97 -13.85 1.00
N PRO A 403 -24.19 -14.17 2.29
CA PRO A 403 -23.11 -14.21 3.27
C PRO A 403 -22.21 -15.45 3.13
N PHE A 404 -22.80 -16.60 2.79
CA PHE A 404 -22.13 -17.88 2.56
C PHE A 404 -23.12 -18.88 1.93
N HIS A 405 -22.60 -19.88 1.22
CA HIS A 405 -23.42 -20.98 0.66
C HIS A 405 -23.72 -22.09 1.68
N SER A 406 -22.83 -22.30 2.65
CA SER A 406 -22.91 -23.38 3.65
C SER A 406 -23.88 -23.06 4.80
N ILE A 407 -25.10 -22.58 4.49
CA ILE A 407 -26.06 -22.12 5.51
C ILE A 407 -26.49 -23.22 6.49
N PRO A 408 -26.83 -24.45 6.05
CA PRO A 408 -27.28 -25.50 6.96
C PRO A 408 -26.23 -25.92 8.01
N PHE A 409 -24.95 -25.68 7.74
CA PHE A 409 -23.83 -26.13 8.57
C PHE A 409 -23.27 -25.05 9.50
N ARG A 410 -23.86 -23.84 9.50
CA ARG A 410 -23.42 -22.73 10.34
C ARG A 410 -24.51 -22.28 11.29
N HIS A 411 -24.09 -21.94 12.50
CA HIS A 411 -24.97 -21.47 13.57
C HIS A 411 -24.54 -20.06 14.00
N ASP A 412 -24.44 -19.14 13.03
CA ASP A 412 -24.15 -17.74 13.32
C ASP A 412 -25.33 -17.10 14.07
N ASN A 413 -25.04 -16.15 14.96
CA ASN A 413 -26.07 -15.48 15.79
C ASN A 413 -27.15 -14.80 14.94
N LYS A 414 -26.72 -14.08 13.89
CA LYS A 414 -27.58 -13.43 12.91
C LYS A 414 -26.95 -13.55 11.53
N ALA A 415 -27.71 -14.00 10.55
CA ALA A 415 -27.30 -13.99 9.14
C ALA A 415 -28.41 -13.39 8.29
N TYR A 416 -28.02 -12.53 7.34
CA TYR A 416 -28.93 -11.84 6.44
C TYR A 416 -28.71 -12.37 5.03
N ARG A 417 -29.78 -12.82 4.38
CA ARG A 417 -29.70 -13.40 3.04
C ARG A 417 -30.72 -12.76 2.12
N LEU A 418 -30.27 -12.34 0.94
CA LEU A 418 -31.12 -12.00 -0.19
C LEU A 418 -31.52 -13.29 -0.94
N ILE A 419 -32.80 -13.48 -1.27
CA ILE A 419 -33.29 -14.73 -1.87
C ILE A 419 -33.01 -14.82 -3.37
N THR A 420 -33.25 -13.74 -4.11
CA THR A 420 -33.03 -13.67 -5.56
C THR A 420 -31.98 -12.63 -5.93
N PRO A 421 -30.73 -12.77 -5.47
CA PRO A 421 -29.67 -11.85 -5.86
C PRO A 421 -29.31 -12.06 -7.34
N GLN A 422 -28.91 -10.99 -8.02
CA GLN A 422 -28.53 -11.03 -9.43
C GLN A 422 -27.09 -10.53 -9.61
N ARG A 423 -26.45 -10.99 -10.68
CA ARG A 423 -25.16 -10.44 -11.11
C ARG A 423 -25.39 -9.02 -11.64
N PRO A 424 -24.55 -8.04 -11.27
CA PRO A 424 -24.70 -6.68 -11.77
C PRO A 424 -24.47 -6.63 -13.28
N LEU A 425 -25.35 -5.91 -13.99
CA LEU A 425 -25.22 -5.71 -15.45
C LEU A 425 -23.93 -4.95 -15.80
N VAL A 426 -23.69 -3.84 -15.11
CA VAL A 426 -22.46 -3.04 -15.22
C VAL A 426 -21.52 -3.46 -14.10
N ARG A 427 -20.38 -4.05 -14.45
CA ARG A 427 -19.39 -4.57 -13.50
C ARG A 427 -17.97 -4.21 -13.91
N THR A 428 -17.14 -3.93 -12.91
CA THR A 428 -15.71 -3.68 -13.13
C THR A 428 -14.98 -4.97 -13.45
N GLU A 429 -13.81 -4.86 -14.10
CA GLU A 429 -12.92 -6.00 -14.32
C GLU A 429 -12.51 -6.66 -13.00
N ASP A 430 -12.30 -5.85 -11.95
CA ASP A 430 -11.93 -6.33 -10.62
C ASP A 430 -13.06 -7.17 -9.98
N TYR A 431 -14.33 -6.85 -10.25
CA TYR A 431 -15.47 -7.67 -9.80
C TYR A 431 -15.40 -9.10 -10.35
N ARG A 432 -15.03 -9.25 -11.62
CA ARG A 432 -14.85 -10.57 -12.26
C ARG A 432 -13.60 -11.28 -11.74
N ARG A 433 -12.50 -10.54 -11.58
CA ARG A 433 -11.22 -11.09 -11.08
C ARG A 433 -11.34 -11.70 -9.68
N PHE A 434 -12.21 -11.16 -8.83
CA PHE A 434 -12.43 -11.65 -7.48
C PHE A 434 -13.57 -12.69 -7.36
N ASP A 435 -14.17 -13.11 -8.49
CA ASP A 435 -15.29 -14.06 -8.53
C ASP A 435 -16.47 -13.68 -7.62
N PHE A 436 -16.78 -12.37 -7.53
CA PHE A 436 -17.94 -11.90 -6.77
C PHE A 436 -19.29 -12.31 -7.40
N ASP A 437 -19.26 -12.89 -8.60
CA ASP A 437 -20.41 -13.50 -9.27
C ASP A 437 -21.05 -14.64 -8.44
N ASP A 438 -20.28 -15.29 -7.56
CA ASP A 438 -20.78 -16.33 -6.64
C ASP A 438 -21.43 -15.74 -5.39
N TYR A 439 -21.07 -14.50 -5.02
CA TYR A 439 -21.59 -13.78 -3.87
C TYR A 439 -22.30 -12.46 -4.26
N PRO A 440 -23.35 -12.54 -5.09
CA PRO A 440 -24.09 -11.35 -5.50
C PRO A 440 -24.76 -10.70 -4.30
N SER A 441 -24.68 -9.37 -4.26
CA SER A 441 -25.07 -8.54 -3.11
C SER A 441 -26.18 -7.54 -3.42
N GLY A 442 -26.87 -7.71 -4.55
CA GLY A 442 -27.95 -6.84 -5.00
C GLY A 442 -28.82 -7.47 -6.09
N VAL A 443 -29.72 -6.67 -6.65
CA VAL A 443 -30.58 -7.03 -7.79
C VAL A 443 -30.52 -5.94 -8.85
N ASN A 444 -30.70 -6.29 -10.12
CA ASN A 444 -30.86 -5.29 -11.17
C ASN A 444 -32.31 -4.81 -11.17
N ALA A 445 -32.51 -3.51 -10.98
CA ALA A 445 -33.82 -2.88 -11.01
C ALA A 445 -33.89 -1.89 -12.17
N VAL A 446 -35.07 -1.77 -12.77
CA VAL A 446 -35.38 -0.69 -13.71
C VAL A 446 -35.66 0.56 -12.88
N VAL A 447 -34.81 1.57 -13.02
CA VAL A 447 -34.89 2.84 -12.28
C VAL A 447 -35.35 3.93 -13.24
N ALA A 448 -36.38 4.68 -12.85
CA ALA A 448 -36.84 5.86 -13.55
C ALA A 448 -36.54 7.09 -12.68
N VAL A 449 -35.79 8.06 -13.23
CA VAL A 449 -35.51 9.34 -12.56
C VAL A 449 -36.56 10.33 -13.04
N MET A 450 -37.62 10.53 -12.25
CA MET A 450 -38.74 11.40 -12.59
C MET A 450 -39.41 11.94 -11.33
N CYS A 451 -39.91 13.17 -11.39
CA CYS A 451 -40.75 13.74 -10.34
C CYS A 451 -42.22 13.43 -10.68
N TYR A 452 -42.82 12.42 -10.03
CA TYR A 452 -44.19 11.99 -10.39
C TYR A 452 -45.16 11.94 -9.22
N THR A 453 -44.81 11.24 -8.14
CA THR A 453 -45.78 10.91 -7.10
C THR A 453 -45.87 11.96 -5.99
N GLY A 454 -44.82 12.77 -5.81
CA GLY A 454 -44.69 13.71 -4.70
C GLY A 454 -44.29 13.06 -3.37
N PHE A 455 -44.18 11.72 -3.29
CA PHE A 455 -43.68 11.00 -2.11
C PHE A 455 -42.18 10.65 -2.21
N ASP A 456 -41.56 10.97 -3.34
CA ASP A 456 -40.15 10.81 -3.71
C ASP A 456 -39.32 12.07 -3.41
N MET A 457 -39.68 12.82 -2.36
CA MET A 457 -38.97 14.04 -1.96
C MET A 457 -37.65 13.71 -1.24
N GLU A 458 -36.65 14.60 -1.41
CA GLU A 458 -35.31 14.46 -0.83
C GLU A 458 -34.60 13.18 -1.28
N ASP A 459 -34.26 12.29 -0.34
CA ASP A 459 -33.58 11.01 -0.57
C ASP A 459 -34.54 9.80 -0.53
N ALA A 460 -35.86 10.05 -0.54
CA ALA A 460 -36.86 9.00 -0.56
C ALA A 460 -36.99 8.36 -1.95
N MET A 461 -37.23 7.05 -1.99
CA MET A 461 -37.48 6.29 -3.22
C MET A 461 -38.76 5.48 -3.11
N ILE A 462 -39.42 5.25 -4.24
CA ILE A 462 -40.67 4.51 -4.31
C ILE A 462 -40.46 3.21 -5.05
N LEU A 463 -41.00 2.13 -4.49
CA LEU A 463 -40.94 0.79 -5.07
C LEU A 463 -42.26 0.43 -5.73
N ASN A 464 -42.19 -0.19 -6.90
CA ASN A 464 -43.37 -0.73 -7.58
C ASN A 464 -43.93 -1.92 -6.79
N LYS A 465 -45.17 -1.77 -6.29
CA LYS A 465 -45.88 -2.80 -5.53
C LYS A 465 -45.95 -4.14 -6.26
N GLY A 466 -46.29 -4.15 -7.54
CA GLY A 466 -46.38 -5.38 -8.33
C GLY A 466 -45.03 -6.10 -8.47
N SER A 467 -43.91 -5.37 -8.47
CA SER A 467 -42.57 -5.97 -8.46
C SER A 467 -42.21 -6.56 -7.09
N MET A 468 -42.59 -5.90 -6.00
CA MET A 468 -42.39 -6.39 -4.63
C MET A 468 -43.18 -7.68 -4.38
N GLU A 469 -44.46 -7.73 -4.80
CA GLU A 469 -45.32 -8.92 -4.66
C GLU A 469 -44.81 -10.13 -5.47
N ARG A 470 -44.07 -9.88 -6.56
CA ARG A 470 -43.35 -10.91 -7.33
C ARG A 470 -42.03 -11.36 -6.70
N GLY A 471 -41.66 -10.84 -5.53
CA GLY A 471 -40.48 -11.25 -4.77
C GLY A 471 -39.23 -10.38 -4.98
N ALA A 472 -39.34 -9.22 -5.63
CA ALA A 472 -38.22 -8.28 -5.70
C ALA A 472 -37.78 -7.84 -4.29
N PHE A 473 -36.48 -7.79 -4.04
CA PHE A 473 -35.86 -7.40 -2.76
C PHE A 473 -36.22 -8.30 -1.56
N HIS A 474 -36.76 -9.49 -1.77
CA HIS A 474 -37.13 -10.39 -0.68
C HIS A 474 -35.89 -10.96 0.03
N GLY A 475 -35.83 -10.78 1.35
CA GLY A 475 -34.72 -11.22 2.18
C GLY A 475 -35.18 -12.03 3.40
N CYS A 476 -34.33 -12.94 3.85
CA CYS A 476 -34.54 -13.74 5.06
C CYS A 476 -33.47 -13.45 6.11
N VAL A 477 -33.87 -13.49 7.38
CA VAL A 477 -32.98 -13.33 8.53
C VAL A 477 -32.98 -14.61 9.34
N TYR A 478 -31.82 -15.26 9.44
CA TYR A 478 -31.62 -16.42 10.29
C TYR A 478 -31.11 -15.95 11.66
N LYS A 479 -31.73 -16.43 12.73
CA LYS A 479 -31.28 -16.20 14.11
C LYS A 479 -31.10 -17.54 14.80
N SER A 480 -29.90 -17.78 15.31
CA SER A 480 -29.58 -18.98 16.08
C SER A 480 -29.64 -18.64 17.56
N LYS A 481 -30.38 -19.44 18.35
CA LYS A 481 -30.38 -19.35 19.80
C LYS A 481 -29.87 -20.66 20.37
N VAL A 482 -28.72 -20.60 21.05
CA VAL A 482 -28.19 -21.76 21.77
C VAL A 482 -28.95 -21.86 23.09
N ILE A 483 -29.71 -22.93 23.25
CA ILE A 483 -30.41 -23.26 24.50
C ILE A 483 -29.62 -24.37 25.16
N ASP A 484 -28.96 -24.03 26.25
CA ASP A 484 -28.20 -24.98 27.06
C ASP A 484 -29.01 -25.29 28.33
N ALA A 485 -29.32 -26.57 28.51
CA ALA A 485 -30.12 -27.09 29.61
C ALA A 485 -29.30 -27.34 30.90
N ALA A 486 -27.99 -27.04 30.87
CA ALA A 486 -27.16 -27.16 32.05
C ALA A 486 -27.62 -26.20 33.16
N PRO A 487 -27.63 -26.65 34.43
CA PRO A 487 -27.98 -25.79 35.56
C PRO A 487 -26.99 -24.63 35.67
N ALA A 488 -27.45 -23.46 36.13
CA ALA A 488 -26.63 -22.24 36.23
C ALA A 488 -25.34 -22.44 37.05
N SER A 489 -25.33 -23.40 37.99
CA SER A 489 -24.16 -23.79 38.78
C SER A 489 -23.02 -24.40 37.97
N ALA A 490 -23.31 -25.03 36.81
CA ALA A 490 -22.30 -25.66 35.96
C ALA A 490 -21.46 -24.65 35.14
N ARG A 491 -21.91 -23.39 35.02
CA ARG A 491 -21.23 -22.34 34.24
C ARG A 491 -20.16 -21.56 35.01
N ALA A 492 -20.17 -21.63 36.35
CA ALA A 492 -19.34 -20.76 37.19
C ALA A 492 -17.85 -21.15 37.29
N VAL A 493 -17.41 -22.24 36.66
CA VAL A 493 -16.04 -22.77 36.83
C VAL A 493 -15.03 -22.22 35.81
N GLY A 494 -15.47 -21.45 34.81
CA GLY A 494 -14.59 -21.01 33.70
C GLY A 494 -14.09 -19.55 33.71
N ASP A 495 -14.69 -18.66 34.51
CA ASP A 495 -14.55 -17.18 34.32
C ASP A 495 -13.75 -16.45 35.44
N LYS A 496 -12.99 -17.18 36.26
CA LYS A 496 -12.05 -16.59 37.22
C LYS A 496 -10.70 -17.29 37.21
N GLN A 497 -9.86 -17.06 36.19
CA GLN A 497 -8.41 -17.13 36.30
C GLN A 497 -7.74 -16.10 35.42
#